data_AF-A0A970HW07-F1
#
_entry.id   AF-A0A970HW07-F1
#
_cell.length_a   1.000
_cell.length_b   1.000
_cell.length_c   1.000
_cell.angle_alpha   90.00
_cell.angle_beta   90.00
_cell.angle_gamma   90.00
#
_symmetry.space_group_name_H-M   'P 1'
#
loop_
_entity.id
_entity.type
_entity.pdbx_description
1 polymer ?
#
loop_
_entity_poly.entity_id
_entity_poly.type
_entity_poly.pdbx_seq_one_letter_code
_entity_poly.pdbx_strand_id
1 'polypeptide(L)'
;MQPGRRRYLPELDDLRAVAIAGVVTIHGIIPLLYHGRTTFTYNYGLLLNQLARYCVPLFLLLAAFLVTYHHDFKAPGTFGPFIRRRLLRVAVPYAVWTLFGILERRPHGIGAWLRTIFLGQGYYGQLYFVPLIMQLYLLSPLVYRAIAHRYRRCTVAGLMAAQALLVVLYQLTYLHIVGVPTTVQAALDTYVQPLFPVWIGYWALGMFLGLSYS
;
A
#
# COMPACT_ATOMS: atom_id res chain seq x y z
N MET A 1 16.48 26.85 -18.01
CA MET A 1 16.86 25.45 -18.28
C MET A 1 15.59 24.64 -18.46
N GLN A 2 15.34 24.10 -19.65
CA GLN A 2 14.22 23.17 -19.82
C GLN A 2 14.49 21.92 -18.98
N PRO A 3 13.54 21.43 -18.16
CA PRO A 3 13.77 20.22 -17.38
C PRO A 3 13.95 19.06 -18.36
N GLY A 4 15.19 18.56 -18.47
CA GLY A 4 15.48 17.37 -19.26
C GLY A 4 14.58 16.22 -18.81
N ARG A 5 13.89 15.60 -19.76
CA ARG A 5 13.04 14.43 -19.50
C ARG A 5 13.91 13.35 -18.85
N ARG A 6 13.59 12.96 -17.60
CA ARG A 6 14.31 11.91 -16.87
C ARG A 6 14.37 10.64 -17.74
N ARG A 7 15.48 9.92 -17.66
CA ARG A 7 15.73 8.69 -18.43
C ARG A 7 14.62 7.67 -18.16
N TYR A 8 14.13 7.02 -19.22
CA TYR A 8 13.24 5.87 -19.08
C TYR A 8 14.02 4.66 -18.53
N LEU A 9 13.44 3.97 -17.56
CA LEU A 9 14.05 2.85 -16.83
C LEU A 9 13.26 1.56 -17.12
N PRO A 10 13.67 0.74 -18.10
CA PRO A 10 12.97 -0.51 -18.46
C PRO A 10 12.81 -1.47 -17.29
N GLU A 11 13.78 -1.48 -16.37
CA GLU A 11 13.82 -2.37 -15.22
C GLU A 11 12.64 -2.13 -14.27
N LEU A 12 12.12 -0.89 -14.22
CA LEU A 12 10.94 -0.58 -13.41
C LEU A 12 9.67 -1.15 -14.04
N ASP A 13 9.63 -1.31 -15.36
CA ASP A 13 8.49 -1.89 -16.05
C ASP A 13 8.48 -3.41 -15.89
N ASP A 14 9.66 -4.06 -15.90
CA ASP A 14 9.81 -5.48 -15.55
C ASP A 14 9.35 -5.75 -14.11
N LEU A 15 9.80 -4.94 -13.15
CA LEU A 15 9.38 -5.07 -11.75
C LEU A 15 7.87 -4.82 -11.57
N ARG A 16 7.27 -3.92 -12.36
CA ARG A 16 5.80 -3.76 -12.37
C ARG A 16 5.10 -4.99 -12.93
N ALA A 17 5.60 -5.58 -14.00
CA ALA A 17 5.03 -6.81 -14.55
C ALA A 17 5.01 -7.94 -13.52
N VAL A 18 6.13 -8.10 -12.78
CA VAL A 18 6.23 -9.07 -11.67
C VAL A 18 5.23 -8.74 -10.55
N ALA A 19 5.11 -7.47 -10.15
CA ALA A 19 4.13 -7.06 -9.15
C ALA A 19 2.68 -7.31 -9.59
N ILE A 20 2.35 -7.03 -10.87
CA ILE A 20 1.02 -7.27 -11.45
C ILE A 20 0.71 -8.77 -11.42
N ALA A 21 1.67 -9.63 -11.81
CA ALA A 21 1.50 -11.08 -11.76
C ALA A 21 1.16 -11.57 -10.34
N GLY A 22 1.82 -11.02 -9.32
CA GLY A 22 1.50 -11.32 -7.93
C GLY A 22 0.10 -10.86 -7.52
N VAL A 23 -0.34 -9.65 -7.94
CA VAL A 23 -1.71 -9.16 -7.69
C VAL A 23 -2.76 -10.06 -8.32
N VAL A 24 -2.57 -10.45 -9.58
CA VAL A 24 -3.46 -11.38 -10.29
C VAL A 24 -3.51 -12.72 -9.55
N THR A 25 -2.37 -13.22 -9.09
CA THR A 25 -2.28 -14.47 -8.34
C THR A 25 -3.06 -14.41 -7.02
N ILE A 26 -2.85 -13.39 -6.18
CA ILE A 26 -3.56 -13.29 -4.90
C ILE A 26 -5.08 -13.17 -5.09
N HIS A 27 -5.55 -12.47 -6.13
CA HIS A 27 -6.99 -12.34 -6.40
C HIS A 27 -7.59 -13.58 -7.04
N GLY A 28 -6.85 -14.26 -7.91
CA GLY A 28 -7.28 -15.51 -8.53
C GLY A 28 -7.36 -16.68 -7.54
N ILE A 29 -6.51 -16.67 -6.49
CA ILE A 29 -6.44 -17.76 -5.51
C ILE A 29 -7.40 -17.62 -4.32
N ILE A 30 -7.95 -16.41 -4.09
CA ILE A 30 -8.91 -16.12 -3.00
C ILE A 30 -10.06 -17.15 -2.90
N PRO A 31 -10.71 -17.60 -4.00
CA PRO A 31 -11.77 -18.59 -3.92
C PRO A 31 -11.34 -19.92 -3.28
N LEU A 32 -10.08 -20.35 -3.45
CA LEU A 32 -9.58 -21.58 -2.80
C LEU A 32 -9.44 -21.42 -1.29
N LEU A 33 -9.20 -20.20 -0.80
CA LEU A 33 -9.13 -19.91 0.63
C LEU A 33 -10.50 -19.93 1.30
N TYR A 34 -11.54 -19.47 0.60
CA TYR A 34 -12.90 -19.40 1.14
C TYR A 34 -13.77 -20.63 0.86
N HIS A 35 -13.49 -21.35 -0.23
CA HIS A 35 -14.35 -22.43 -0.73
C HIS A 35 -13.60 -23.74 -0.99
N GLY A 36 -12.31 -23.82 -0.63
CA GLY A 36 -11.54 -25.05 -0.69
C GLY A 36 -12.17 -26.15 0.17
N ARG A 37 -12.55 -27.27 -0.46
CA ARG A 37 -13.25 -28.38 0.20
C ARG A 37 -12.31 -29.37 0.89
N THR A 38 -11.02 -29.32 0.57
CA THR A 38 -10.01 -30.21 1.15
C THR A 38 -8.87 -29.42 1.78
N THR A 39 -8.22 -30.02 2.78
CA THR A 39 -7.02 -29.47 3.42
C THR A 39 -5.93 -29.16 2.39
N PHE A 40 -5.78 -30.01 1.36
CA PHE A 40 -4.84 -29.77 0.28
C PHE A 40 -5.17 -28.49 -0.51
N THR A 41 -6.42 -28.32 -0.95
CA THR A 41 -6.83 -27.14 -1.73
C THR A 41 -6.69 -25.84 -0.93
N TYR A 42 -7.01 -25.87 0.36
CA TYR A 42 -6.83 -24.74 1.26
C TYR A 42 -5.34 -24.41 1.45
N ASN A 43 -4.51 -25.38 1.80
CA ASN A 43 -3.08 -25.17 2.04
C ASN A 43 -2.34 -24.72 0.77
N TYR A 44 -2.71 -25.24 -0.38
CA TYR A 44 -2.17 -24.81 -1.67
C TYR A 44 -2.53 -23.35 -1.96
N GLY A 45 -3.81 -22.99 -1.76
CA GLY A 45 -4.26 -21.62 -1.91
C GLY A 45 -3.55 -20.66 -0.95
N LEU A 46 -3.35 -21.09 0.30
CA LEU A 46 -2.65 -20.31 1.32
C LEU A 46 -1.20 -20.09 0.94
N LEU A 47 -0.48 -21.14 0.56
CA LEU A 47 0.92 -21.06 0.15
C LEU A 47 1.10 -20.07 -1.00
N LEU A 48 0.32 -20.20 -2.07
CA LEU A 48 0.42 -19.30 -3.22
C LEU A 48 0.04 -17.86 -2.86
N ASN A 49 -0.99 -17.68 -2.02
CA ASN A 49 -1.36 -16.35 -1.55
C ASN A 49 -0.20 -15.70 -0.78
N GLN A 50 0.43 -16.43 0.14
CA GLN A 50 1.56 -15.92 0.92
C GLN A 50 2.79 -15.62 0.04
N LEU A 51 3.10 -16.50 -0.92
CA LEU A 51 4.22 -16.30 -1.84
C LEU A 51 3.99 -15.13 -2.79
N ALA A 52 2.75 -14.83 -3.19
CA ALA A 52 2.45 -13.73 -4.11
C ALA A 52 2.26 -12.37 -3.42
N ARG A 53 2.13 -12.34 -2.08
CA ARG A 53 1.89 -11.10 -1.30
C ARG A 53 3.01 -10.06 -1.37
N TYR A 54 4.20 -10.41 -1.87
CA TYR A 54 5.26 -9.42 -2.14
C TYR A 54 4.82 -8.33 -3.12
N CYS A 55 3.76 -8.56 -3.91
CA CYS A 55 3.29 -7.62 -4.91
C CYS A 55 2.93 -6.25 -4.32
N VAL A 56 2.31 -6.23 -3.13
CA VAL A 56 1.89 -5.00 -2.45
C VAL A 56 3.09 -4.14 -2.05
N PRO A 57 4.07 -4.63 -1.26
CA PRO A 57 5.24 -3.82 -0.91
C PRO A 57 6.08 -3.45 -2.13
N LEU A 58 6.16 -4.30 -3.16
CA LEU A 58 6.85 -3.96 -4.41
C LEU A 58 6.17 -2.79 -5.13
N PHE A 59 4.83 -2.80 -5.25
CA PHE A 59 4.09 -1.67 -5.82
C PHE A 59 4.32 -0.37 -5.07
N LEU A 60 4.30 -0.40 -3.74
CA LEU A 60 4.56 0.77 -2.91
C LEU A 60 5.99 1.29 -3.10
N LEU A 61 6.98 0.41 -3.11
CA LEU A 61 8.38 0.76 -3.32
C LEU A 61 8.59 1.41 -4.69
N LEU A 62 8.04 0.82 -5.76
CA LEU A 62 8.14 1.39 -7.11
C LEU A 62 7.42 2.73 -7.23
N ALA A 63 6.23 2.86 -6.63
CA ALA A 63 5.49 4.12 -6.63
C ALA A 63 6.27 5.24 -5.89
N ALA A 64 6.85 4.92 -4.74
CA ALA A 64 7.69 5.82 -3.96
C ALA A 64 8.97 6.23 -4.68
N PHE A 65 9.64 5.26 -5.32
CA PHE A 65 10.82 5.50 -6.16
C PHE A 65 10.49 6.52 -7.25
N LEU A 66 9.37 6.33 -7.95
CA LEU A 66 8.96 7.23 -9.04
C LEU A 66 8.53 8.61 -8.55
N VAL A 67 8.21 8.78 -7.27
CA VAL A 67 7.93 10.08 -6.68
C VAL A 67 9.22 10.89 -6.58
N THR A 68 10.26 10.37 -5.92
CA THR A 68 11.56 11.05 -5.80
C THR A 68 12.35 11.08 -7.10
N TYR A 69 12.16 10.10 -7.98
CA TYR A 69 12.77 10.08 -9.30
C TYR A 69 12.15 11.08 -10.29
N HIS A 70 10.92 11.57 -10.10
CA HIS A 70 10.32 12.53 -11.03
C HIS A 70 10.05 13.90 -10.42
N HIS A 71 10.26 14.06 -9.12
CA HIS A 71 9.96 15.29 -8.42
C HIS A 71 11.16 15.77 -7.61
N ASP A 72 11.52 17.04 -7.81
CA ASP A 72 12.47 17.72 -6.95
C ASP A 72 11.74 18.39 -5.79
N PHE A 73 11.88 17.79 -4.61
CA PHE A 73 11.28 18.29 -3.37
C PHE A 73 11.89 19.61 -2.88
N LYS A 74 13.02 20.06 -3.44
CA LYS A 74 13.62 21.37 -3.11
C LYS A 74 12.97 22.52 -3.87
N ALA A 75 12.23 22.25 -4.95
CA ALA A 75 11.58 23.27 -5.76
C ALA A 75 10.25 23.73 -5.12
N PRO A 76 10.17 24.95 -4.56
CA PRO A 76 8.97 25.42 -3.85
C PRO A 76 7.75 25.50 -4.78
N GLY A 77 6.57 25.20 -4.24
CA GLY A 77 5.29 25.30 -4.96
C GLY A 77 5.03 24.22 -6.02
N THR A 78 6.00 23.34 -6.32
CA THR A 78 5.86 22.35 -7.40
C THR A 78 5.21 21.03 -6.96
N PHE A 79 5.27 20.69 -5.67
CA PHE A 79 4.75 19.42 -5.14
C PHE A 79 3.22 19.30 -5.24
N GLY A 80 2.48 20.37 -4.95
CA GLY A 80 1.01 20.39 -5.00
C GLY A 80 0.46 19.98 -6.37
N PRO A 81 0.85 20.66 -7.47
CA PRO A 81 0.45 20.26 -8.83
C PRO A 81 0.91 18.85 -9.21
N PHE A 82 2.11 18.44 -8.77
CA PHE A 82 2.64 17.11 -9.02
C PHE A 82 1.79 16.02 -8.38
N ILE A 83 1.46 16.16 -7.10
CA ILE A 83 0.71 15.14 -6.36
C ILE A 83 -0.77 15.14 -6.75
N ARG A 84 -1.36 16.31 -7.04
CA ARG A 84 -2.76 16.43 -7.50
C ARG A 84 -3.03 15.56 -8.73
N ARG A 85 -2.12 15.57 -9.72
CA ARG A 85 -2.27 14.73 -10.94
C ARG A 85 -2.27 13.24 -10.63
N ARG A 86 -1.44 12.80 -9.67
CA ARG A 86 -1.35 11.40 -9.24
C ARG A 86 -2.57 10.98 -8.45
N LEU A 87 -3.00 11.82 -7.50
CA LEU A 87 -4.19 11.58 -6.69
C LEU A 87 -5.44 11.47 -7.56
N LEU A 88 -5.66 12.39 -8.51
CA LEU A 88 -6.84 12.32 -9.40
C LEU A 88 -6.84 11.04 -10.25
N ARG A 89 -5.68 10.59 -10.73
CA ARG A 89 -5.56 9.37 -11.53
C ARG A 89 -5.99 8.11 -10.78
N VAL A 90 -5.79 8.06 -9.46
CA VAL A 90 -6.23 6.92 -8.63
C VAL A 90 -7.60 7.16 -7.98
N ALA A 91 -7.94 8.40 -7.65
CA ALA A 91 -9.19 8.77 -6.99
C ALA A 91 -10.39 8.58 -7.90
N VAL A 92 -10.28 8.93 -9.18
CA VAL A 92 -11.42 8.85 -10.11
C VAL A 92 -11.86 7.39 -10.32
N PRO A 93 -10.99 6.44 -10.69
CA PRO A 93 -11.40 5.03 -10.78
C PRO A 93 -11.90 4.48 -9.45
N TYR A 94 -11.28 4.87 -8.33
CA TYR A 94 -11.72 4.45 -6.99
C TYR A 94 -13.13 4.93 -6.67
N ALA A 95 -13.46 6.18 -6.95
CA ALA A 95 -14.80 6.71 -6.73
C ALA A 95 -15.84 5.95 -7.56
N VAL A 96 -15.53 5.62 -8.81
CA VAL A 96 -16.41 4.82 -9.68
C VAL A 96 -16.64 3.42 -9.11
N TRP A 97 -15.57 2.70 -8.77
CA TRP A 97 -15.69 1.33 -8.24
C TRP A 97 -16.33 1.26 -6.85
N THR A 98 -16.04 2.25 -6.00
CA THR A 98 -16.68 2.40 -4.69
C THR A 98 -18.17 2.67 -4.85
N LEU A 99 -18.57 3.52 -5.80
CA LEU A 99 -19.99 3.76 -6.12
C LEU A 99 -20.68 2.48 -6.57
N PHE A 100 -20.10 1.72 -7.50
CA PHE A 100 -20.65 0.43 -7.91
C PHE A 100 -20.80 -0.54 -6.73
N GLY A 101 -19.79 -0.63 -5.86
CA GLY A 101 -19.85 -1.47 -4.66
C GLY A 101 -20.95 -1.05 -3.68
N ILE A 102 -21.19 0.25 -3.53
CA ILE A 102 -22.27 0.79 -2.69
C ILE A 102 -23.64 0.47 -3.28
N LEU A 103 -23.83 0.62 -4.59
CA LEU A 103 -25.09 0.34 -5.26
C LEU A 103 -25.46 -1.15 -5.17
N GLU A 104 -24.46 -2.03 -5.31
CA GLU A 104 -24.61 -3.49 -5.28
C GLU A 104 -24.93 -4.00 -3.86
N ARG A 105 -24.12 -3.62 -2.86
CA ARG A 105 -24.18 -4.21 -1.50
C ARG A 105 -24.98 -3.39 -0.50
N ARG A 106 -25.29 -2.12 -0.81
CA ARG A 106 -26.05 -1.18 0.05
C ARG A 106 -25.63 -1.25 1.52
N PRO A 107 -24.42 -0.78 1.87
CA PRO A 107 -23.90 -0.90 3.23
C PRO A 107 -24.86 -0.27 4.26
N HIS A 108 -25.10 -0.98 5.36
CA HIS A 108 -26.03 -0.54 6.40
C HIS A 108 -25.30 0.27 7.48
N GLY A 109 -25.80 1.49 7.74
CA GLY A 109 -25.33 2.37 8.80
C GLY A 109 -24.10 3.22 8.44
N ILE A 110 -24.01 4.41 9.06
CA ILE A 110 -22.99 5.41 8.74
C ILE A 110 -21.55 4.88 8.83
N GLY A 111 -21.26 4.03 9.82
CA GLY A 111 -19.93 3.43 9.97
C GLY A 111 -19.52 2.53 8.80
N ALA A 112 -20.45 1.79 8.20
CA ALA A 112 -20.16 0.96 7.02
C ALA A 112 -19.91 1.81 5.76
N TRP A 113 -20.65 2.91 5.62
CA TRP A 113 -20.42 3.91 4.56
C TRP A 113 -19.05 4.55 4.69
N LEU A 114 -18.68 5.01 5.90
CA LEU A 114 -17.37 5.62 6.14
C LEU A 114 -16.22 4.66 5.84
N ARG A 115 -16.29 3.40 6.30
CA ARG A 115 -15.27 2.39 6.00
C ARG A 115 -15.17 2.07 4.50
N THR A 116 -16.31 2.00 3.82
CA THR A 116 -16.34 1.77 2.36
C THR A 116 -15.69 2.92 1.60
N ILE A 117 -16.00 4.17 1.95
CA ILE A 117 -15.53 5.36 1.24
C ILE A 117 -14.09 5.72 1.59
N PHE A 118 -13.71 5.66 2.87
CA PHE A 118 -12.42 6.16 3.33
C PHE A 118 -11.36 5.07 3.52
N LEU A 119 -11.75 3.81 3.74
CA LEU A 119 -10.81 2.71 3.92
C LEU A 119 -10.82 1.72 2.76
N GLY A 120 -11.70 1.90 1.77
CA GLY A 120 -11.82 0.98 0.63
C GLY A 120 -12.31 -0.41 1.04
N GLN A 121 -12.93 -0.53 2.21
CA GLN A 121 -13.42 -1.79 2.79
C GLN A 121 -14.87 -2.08 2.38
N GLY A 122 -15.18 -1.78 1.12
CA GLY A 122 -16.50 -2.03 0.54
C GLY A 122 -16.61 -3.44 -0.05
N TYR A 123 -17.42 -3.54 -1.10
CA TYR A 123 -17.64 -4.79 -1.81
C TYR A 123 -16.35 -5.39 -2.39
N TYR A 124 -15.51 -4.54 -2.99
CA TYR A 124 -14.23 -4.92 -3.55
C TYR A 124 -13.13 -4.71 -2.52
N GLY A 125 -12.83 -5.75 -1.74
CA GLY A 125 -11.88 -5.67 -0.62
C GLY A 125 -10.51 -5.13 -1.01
N GLN A 126 -10.06 -5.34 -2.25
CA GLN A 126 -8.78 -4.84 -2.77
C GLN A 126 -8.68 -3.32 -2.91
N LEU A 127 -9.80 -2.60 -2.88
CA LEU A 127 -9.81 -1.15 -3.03
C LEU A 127 -9.14 -0.43 -1.85
N TYR A 128 -8.88 -1.11 -0.73
CA TYR A 128 -8.10 -0.59 0.40
C TYR A 128 -6.75 0.00 -0.03
N PHE A 129 -6.16 -0.52 -1.12
CA PHE A 129 -4.87 -0.06 -1.62
C PHE A 129 -4.93 1.41 -2.06
N VAL A 130 -6.10 1.91 -2.50
CA VAL A 130 -6.22 3.28 -3.00
C VAL A 130 -6.16 4.32 -1.86
N PRO A 131 -6.95 4.23 -0.78
CA PRO A 131 -6.75 5.10 0.37
C PRO A 131 -5.34 5.01 0.96
N LEU A 132 -4.73 3.83 0.96
CA LEU A 132 -3.35 3.63 1.40
C LEU A 132 -2.35 4.42 0.55
N ILE A 133 -2.37 4.27 -0.78
CA ILE A 133 -1.43 4.97 -1.66
C ILE A 133 -1.65 6.50 -1.61
N MET A 134 -2.89 6.95 -1.43
CA MET A 134 -3.20 8.37 -1.24
C MET A 134 -2.55 8.94 0.03
N GLN A 135 -2.65 8.23 1.16
CA GLN A 135 -1.98 8.63 2.40
C GLN A 135 -0.47 8.76 2.18
N LEU A 136 0.15 7.77 1.54
CA LEU A 136 1.60 7.76 1.29
C LEU A 136 2.04 8.87 0.32
N TYR A 137 1.24 9.16 -0.71
CA TYR A 137 1.45 10.31 -1.59
C TYR A 137 1.41 11.63 -0.81
N LEU A 138 0.43 11.83 0.06
CA LEU A 138 0.32 13.04 0.88
C LEU A 138 1.44 13.15 1.92
N LEU A 139 1.89 12.03 2.49
CA LEU A 139 2.98 11.96 3.47
C LEU A 139 4.37 12.12 2.84
N SER A 140 4.49 12.05 1.50
CA SER A 140 5.78 12.08 0.81
C SER A 140 6.68 13.26 1.18
N PRO A 141 6.20 14.51 1.36
CA PRO A 141 7.07 15.62 1.80
C PRO A 141 7.64 15.40 3.20
N LEU A 142 6.86 14.79 4.09
CA LEU A 142 7.27 14.53 5.47
C LEU A 142 8.31 13.40 5.51
N VAL A 143 8.07 12.34 4.76
CA VAL A 143 9.03 11.24 4.57
C VAL A 143 10.32 11.76 3.94
N TYR A 144 10.22 12.60 2.90
CA TYR A 144 11.39 13.24 2.29
C TYR A 144 12.21 14.01 3.33
N ARG A 145 11.59 14.87 4.15
CA ARG A 145 12.28 15.61 5.22
C ARG A 145 12.96 14.68 6.22
N ALA A 146 12.32 13.56 6.57
CA ALA A 146 12.88 12.57 7.50
C ALA A 146 14.10 11.83 6.91
N ILE A 147 14.21 11.69 5.58
CA ILE A 147 15.32 10.96 4.93
C ILE A 147 16.30 11.87 4.19
N ALA A 148 16.07 13.19 4.11
CA ALA A 148 16.93 14.14 3.40
C ALA A 148 18.10 14.65 4.28
N HIS A 149 18.81 13.74 4.96
CA HIS A 149 19.91 14.08 5.88
C HIS A 149 21.05 13.05 5.85
N ARG A 150 22.18 13.34 6.52
CA ARG A 150 23.39 12.50 6.51
C ARG A 150 23.17 11.03 6.92
N TYR A 151 22.25 10.79 7.86
CA TYR A 151 21.95 9.46 8.43
C TYR A 151 20.77 8.73 7.76
N ARG A 152 20.45 9.06 6.51
CA ARG A 152 19.22 8.59 5.83
C ARG A 152 19.04 7.08 5.81
N ARG A 153 20.13 6.32 5.74
CA ARG A 153 20.11 4.85 5.78
C ARG A 153 19.60 4.34 7.13
N CYS A 154 20.02 4.95 8.24
CA CYS A 154 19.57 4.59 9.59
C CYS A 154 18.08 4.90 9.77
N THR A 155 17.60 6.04 9.27
CA THR A 155 16.17 6.38 9.34
C THR A 155 15.33 5.39 8.54
N VAL A 156 15.72 5.04 7.32
CA VAL A 156 15.01 4.05 6.50
C VAL A 156 15.04 2.67 7.17
N ALA A 157 16.19 2.24 7.69
CA ALA A 157 16.31 0.98 8.42
C ALA A 157 15.44 0.96 9.69
N GLY A 158 15.40 2.08 10.43
CA GLY A 158 14.54 2.25 11.61
C GLY A 158 13.05 2.19 11.26
N LEU A 159 12.63 2.84 10.18
CA LEU A 159 11.24 2.76 9.70
C LEU A 159 10.87 1.34 9.25
N MET A 160 11.77 0.64 8.55
CA MET A 160 11.59 -0.76 8.16
C MET A 160 11.49 -1.68 9.39
N ALA A 161 12.36 -1.50 10.38
CA ALA A 161 12.34 -2.27 11.61
C ALA A 161 11.07 -2.01 12.43
N ALA A 162 10.66 -0.74 12.56
CA ALA A 162 9.43 -0.37 13.26
C ALA A 162 8.19 -0.97 12.58
N GLN A 163 8.09 -0.89 11.24
CA GLN A 163 7.01 -1.54 10.49
C GLN A 163 7.05 -3.07 10.69
N ALA A 164 8.23 -3.69 10.63
CA ALA A 164 8.35 -5.14 10.79
C ALA A 164 7.90 -5.58 12.18
N LEU A 165 8.26 -4.81 13.22
CA LEU A 165 7.79 -5.02 14.58
C LEU A 165 6.26 -4.89 14.66
N LEU A 166 5.66 -3.85 14.06
CA LEU A 166 4.20 -3.69 14.02
C LEU A 166 3.50 -4.88 13.37
N VAL A 167 4.03 -5.38 12.25
CA VAL A 167 3.50 -6.57 11.56
C VAL A 167 3.63 -7.80 12.44
N VAL A 168 4.78 -8.03 13.08
CA VAL A 168 4.96 -9.17 14.00
C VAL A 168 3.98 -9.09 15.16
N LEU A 169 3.84 -7.93 15.81
CA LEU A 169 2.90 -7.74 16.90
C LEU A 169 1.45 -8.02 16.46
N TYR A 170 1.04 -7.51 15.30
CA TYR A 170 -0.28 -7.80 14.73
C TYR A 170 -0.48 -9.30 14.48
N GLN A 171 0.54 -10.01 13.95
CA GLN A 171 0.43 -11.45 13.73
C GLN A 171 0.33 -12.24 15.04
N LEU A 172 1.02 -11.82 16.10
CA LEU A 172 0.94 -12.45 17.42
C LEU A 172 -0.47 -12.29 18.04
N THR A 173 -1.11 -11.14 17.85
CA THR A 173 -2.50 -10.95 18.32
C THR A 173 -3.49 -11.70 17.45
N TYR A 174 -3.31 -11.70 16.12
CA TYR A 174 -4.15 -12.42 15.16
C TYR A 174 -4.12 -13.94 15.39
N LEU A 175 -2.96 -14.50 15.75
CA LEU A 175 -2.81 -15.91 16.11
C LEU A 175 -3.24 -16.24 17.55
N HIS A 176 -3.78 -15.26 18.29
CA HIS A 176 -4.18 -15.40 19.69
C HIS A 176 -3.04 -15.84 20.63
N ILE A 177 -1.78 -15.66 20.23
CA ILE A 177 -0.61 -15.89 21.09
C ILE A 177 -0.55 -14.79 22.17
N VAL A 178 -0.83 -13.55 21.77
CA VAL A 178 -1.00 -12.42 22.68
C VAL A 178 -2.48 -12.08 22.74
N GLY A 179 -3.08 -12.27 23.93
CA GLY A 179 -4.48 -11.93 24.16
C GLY A 179 -4.71 -10.43 24.21
N VAL A 180 -5.63 -9.94 23.39
CA VAL A 180 -6.16 -8.57 23.45
C VAL A 180 -7.68 -8.62 23.47
N PRO A 181 -8.37 -7.59 24.00
CA PRO A 181 -9.83 -7.53 23.93
C PRO A 181 -10.33 -7.65 22.49
N THR A 182 -11.46 -8.33 22.29
CA THR A 182 -12.04 -8.56 20.95
C THR A 182 -12.32 -7.26 20.19
N THR A 183 -12.70 -6.20 20.91
CA THR A 183 -12.89 -4.85 20.36
C THR A 183 -11.60 -4.25 19.82
N VAL A 184 -10.47 -4.51 20.49
CA VAL A 184 -9.14 -4.08 20.05
C VAL A 184 -8.71 -4.88 18.83
N GLN A 185 -8.87 -6.21 18.84
CA GLN A 185 -8.55 -7.04 17.67
C GLN A 185 -9.37 -6.62 16.43
N ALA A 186 -10.68 -6.40 16.58
CA ALA A 186 -11.53 -5.95 15.49
C ALA A 186 -11.11 -4.57 14.94
N ALA A 187 -10.65 -3.66 15.81
CA ALA A 187 -10.09 -2.39 15.37
C ALA A 187 -8.77 -2.60 14.60
N LEU A 188 -7.86 -3.43 15.10
CA LEU A 188 -6.62 -3.77 14.39
C LEU A 188 -6.91 -4.34 13.00
N ASP A 189 -7.81 -5.32 12.88
CA ASP A 189 -8.19 -5.92 11.60
C ASP A 189 -8.82 -4.90 10.64
N THR A 190 -9.57 -3.94 11.18
CA THR A 190 -10.16 -2.86 10.38
C THR A 190 -9.11 -1.88 9.84
N TYR A 191 -8.10 -1.53 10.64
CA TYR A 191 -7.24 -0.38 10.33
C TYR A 191 -5.82 -0.75 9.89
N VAL A 192 -5.33 -1.95 10.18
CA VAL A 192 -3.93 -2.33 9.92
C VAL A 192 -3.59 -2.26 8.43
N GLN A 193 -4.46 -2.80 7.57
CA GLN A 193 -4.20 -2.93 6.15
C GLN A 193 -4.37 -1.62 5.35
N PRO A 194 -5.43 -0.81 5.54
CA PRO A 194 -5.65 0.41 4.76
C PRO A 194 -4.79 1.61 5.20
N LEU A 195 -4.17 1.57 6.38
CA LEU A 195 -3.44 2.71 6.92
C LEU A 195 -1.93 2.63 6.68
N PHE A 196 -1.31 3.78 6.48
CA PHE A 196 0.12 3.89 6.16
C PHE A 196 1.13 3.31 7.18
N PRO A 197 0.90 3.21 8.50
CA PRO A 197 1.97 2.88 9.45
C PRO A 197 2.66 1.54 9.20
N VAL A 198 1.93 0.51 8.77
CA VAL A 198 2.52 -0.81 8.47
C VAL A 198 3.20 -0.87 7.09
N TRP A 199 3.11 0.20 6.31
CA TRP A 199 3.62 0.28 4.94
C TRP A 199 4.68 1.37 4.74
N ILE A 200 4.87 2.25 5.72
CA ILE A 200 5.70 3.45 5.62
C ILE A 200 7.19 3.12 5.41
N GLY A 201 7.66 1.98 5.93
CA GLY A 201 9.03 1.51 5.72
C GLY A 201 9.31 1.21 4.25
N TYR A 202 8.41 0.49 3.58
CA TYR A 202 8.52 0.22 2.14
C TYR A 202 8.49 1.51 1.31
N TRP A 203 7.63 2.45 1.69
CA TRP A 203 7.56 3.76 1.03
C TRP A 203 8.86 4.55 1.20
N ALA A 204 9.38 4.64 2.43
CA ALA A 204 10.64 5.33 2.72
C ALA A 204 11.82 4.69 1.98
N LEU A 205 11.86 3.36 1.90
CA LEU A 205 12.86 2.62 1.14
C LEU A 205 12.81 2.97 -0.36
N GLY A 206 11.61 2.96 -0.96
CA GLY A 206 11.45 3.34 -2.37
C GLY A 206 11.87 4.79 -2.63
N MET A 207 11.45 5.74 -1.77
CA MET A 207 11.88 7.14 -1.88
C MET A 207 13.40 7.28 -1.77
N PHE A 208 14.03 6.58 -0.82
CA PHE A 208 15.49 6.56 -0.65
C PHE A 208 16.22 6.03 -1.89
N LEU A 209 15.74 4.93 -2.47
CA LEU A 209 16.30 4.37 -3.70
C LEU A 209 16.19 5.37 -4.86
N GLY A 210 15.03 6.03 -5.01
CA GLY A 210 14.83 7.04 -6.06
C GLY A 210 15.72 8.28 -5.92
N LEU A 211 16.02 8.70 -4.67
CA LEU A 211 16.98 9.79 -4.39
C LEU A 211 18.43 9.38 -4.62
N SER A 212 18.73 8.10 -4.48
CA SER A 212 20.07 7.55 -4.73
C SER A 212 20.35 7.32 -6.23
N TYR A 213 19.31 7.33 -7.06
CA TYR A 213 19.38 7.15 -8.51
C TYR A 213 19.33 8.48 -9.30
N SER A 214 19.06 9.60 -8.61
CA SER A 214 18.87 10.94 -9.18
C SER A 214 20.09 11.83 -9.09
#